data_AF-A0A1M5B425-F1
#
_entry.id   AF-A0A1M5B425-F1
#
_cell.length_a   1.000
_cell.length_b   1.000
_cell.length_c   1.000
_cell.angle_alpha   90.00
_cell.angle_beta   90.00
_cell.angle_gamma   90.00
#
_symmetry.space_group_name_H-M   'P 1'
#
loop_
_entity.id
_entity.type
_entity.pdbx_description
1 polymer ?
#
loop_
_entity_poly.entity_id
_entity_poly.type
_entity_poly.pdbx_seq_one_letter_code
_entity_poly.pdbx_strand_id
1 'polypeptide(L)' 'MMQSEKLKKALDAIEDACGHCEICSPDCPISVARRALNGLYYDVKQMEEAEGQS' A
#
# COMPACT_ATOMS: atom_id res chain seq x y z
N MET A 1 -8.36 13.47 -6.98
CA MET A 1 -7.84 12.16 -6.56
C MET A 1 -7.52 12.26 -5.08
N MET A 2 -8.23 11.48 -4.29
CA MET A 2 -8.00 11.31 -2.86
C MET A 2 -6.59 10.75 -2.63
N GLN A 3 -6.01 11.00 -1.46
CA GLN A 3 -4.67 10.50 -1.14
C GLN A 3 -4.66 8.97 -1.05
N SER A 4 -5.74 8.37 -0.55
CA SER A 4 -5.90 6.91 -0.56
C SER A 4 -5.86 6.32 -1.98
N GLU A 5 -6.42 6.98 -2.98
CA GLU A 5 -6.36 6.54 -4.38
C GLU A 5 -4.93 6.53 -4.94
N LYS A 6 -4.09 7.51 -4.57
CA LYS A 6 -2.67 7.53 -4.96
C LYS A 6 -1.90 6.39 -4.30
N LEU A 7 -2.16 6.13 -3.02
CA LEU A 7 -1.55 5.03 -2.28
C LEU A 7 -1.96 3.67 -2.86
N LYS A 8 -3.22 3.52 -3.29
CA LYS A 8 -3.68 2.32 -3.98
C LYS A 8 -2.90 2.07 -5.27
N LYS A 9 -2.70 3.09 -6.11
CA LYS A 9 -1.87 2.96 -7.32
C LYS A 9 -0.41 2.59 -7.02
N ALA A 10 0.15 3.11 -5.93
CA ALA A 10 1.50 2.75 -5.50
C ALA A 10 1.58 1.29 -5.03
N LEU A 11 0.56 0.79 -4.34
CA LEU A 11 0.45 -0.62 -3.97
C LEU A 11 0.34 -1.52 -5.21
N ASP A 12 -0.50 -1.15 -6.18
CA ASP A 12 -0.62 -1.89 -7.45
C ASP A 12 0.73 -1.97 -8.18
N ALA A 13 1.46 -0.85 -8.27
CA ALA A 13 2.79 -0.81 -8.90
C ALA A 13 3.85 -1.67 -8.16
N ILE A 14 3.74 -1.82 -6.84
CA ILE A 14 4.63 -2.70 -6.06
C ILE A 14 4.33 -4.17 -6.33
N GLU A 15 3.05 -4.52 -6.44
CA GLU A 15 2.64 -5.87 -6.81
C GLU A 15 3.11 -6.21 -8.23
N ASP A 16 2.97 -5.28 -9.19
CA ASP A 16 3.49 -5.47 -10.56
C ASP A 16 5.02 -5.61 -10.61
N ALA A 17 5.74 -4.98 -9.68
CA ALA A 17 7.18 -5.11 -9.54
C ALA A 17 7.62 -6.41 -8.83
N CYS A 18 6.68 -7.17 -8.25
CA CYS A 18 6.98 -8.42 -7.58
C CYS A 18 7.41 -9.49 -8.59
N GLY A 19 8.64 -10.00 -8.45
CA GLY A 19 9.15 -11.08 -9.31
C GLY A 19 8.57 -12.46 -9.00
N HIS A 20 7.66 -12.59 -8.03
CA HIS A 20 7.06 -13.85 -7.58
C HIS A 20 8.09 -14.99 -7.39
N CYS A 21 9.19 -14.66 -6.71
CA CYS A 21 10.27 -15.60 -6.44
C CYS A 21 9.74 -16.88 -5.75
N GLU A 22 10.37 -18.02 -6.02
CA GLU A 22 9.97 -19.32 -5.44
C GLU A 22 10.01 -19.33 -3.90
N ILE A 23 10.85 -18.48 -3.30
CA ILE A 23 10.93 -18.28 -1.86
C ILE A 23 10.78 -16.78 -1.55
N CYS A 24 9.72 -16.44 -0.81
CA CYS A 24 9.55 -15.10 -0.25
C CYS A 24 10.38 -14.93 1.03
N SER A 25 11.10 -13.82 1.13
CA SER A 25 11.82 -13.42 2.34
C SER A 25 11.10 -12.27 3.06
N PRO A 26 11.08 -12.25 4.41
CA PRO A 26 10.62 -11.09 5.16
C PRO A 26 11.47 -9.84 4.91
N ASP A 27 12.72 -9.98 4.47
CA ASP A 27 13.61 -8.86 4.15
C ASP A 27 13.56 -8.47 2.66
N CYS A 28 12.68 -9.10 1.87
CA CYS A 28 12.47 -8.72 0.47
C CYS A 28 12.02 -7.25 0.37
N PRO A 29 12.68 -6.41 -0.45
CA PRO A 29 12.31 -4.99 -0.60
C PRO A 29 10.84 -4.79 -0.97
N ILE A 30 10.29 -5.62 -1.84
CA ILE A 30 8.86 -5.59 -2.23
C ILE A 30 7.97 -5.86 -1.02
N SER A 31 8.30 -6.88 -0.23
CA SER A 31 7.54 -7.24 0.98
C SER A 31 7.59 -6.16 2.06
N VAL A 32 8.75 -5.52 2.25
CA VAL A 32 8.92 -4.39 3.16
C VAL A 32 8.11 -3.18 2.69
N ALA A 33 8.25 -2.79 1.42
CA ALA A 33 7.53 -1.65 0.84
C ALA A 33 6.01 -1.84 0.89
N ARG A 34 5.53 -3.04 0.53
CA ARG A 34 4.11 -3.40 0.59
C ARG A 34 3.53 -3.25 1.98
N ARG A 35 4.22 -3.74 3.02
CA ARG A 35 3.74 -3.63 4.42
C ARG A 35 3.65 -2.18 4.86
N ALA A 36 4.69 -1.39 4.59
CA ALA A 36 4.72 0.02 4.95
C ALA A 36 3.58 0.81 4.28
N LEU A 37 3.38 0.62 2.97
CA LEU A 37 2.35 1.32 2.21
C LEU A 37 0.92 0.85 2.53
N ASN A 38 0.72 -0.43 2.88
CA ASN A 38 -0.59 -0.89 3.32
C ASN A 38 -1.01 -0.23 4.65
N GLY A 39 -0.07 -0.10 5.59
CA GLY A 39 -0.33 0.63 6.85
C GLY A 39 -0.74 2.08 6.57
N LEU A 40 0.06 2.79 5.77
CA LEU A 40 -0.24 4.18 5.41
C LEU A 40 -1.55 4.32 4.63
N TYR A 41 -1.87 3.40 3.72
CA TYR A 41 -3.13 3.38 2.97
C TYR A 41 -4.32 3.28 3.93
N TYR A 42 -4.25 2.37 4.91
CA TYR A 42 -5.32 2.20 5.88
C TYR A 42 -5.52 3.45 6.73
N ASP A 43 -4.43 4.04 7.24
CA ASP A 43 -4.48 5.24 8.08
C ASP A 43 -5.10 6.41 7.31
N VAL A 44 -4.64 6.67 6.08
CA VAL A 44 -5.15 7.75 5.24
C VAL A 44 -6.62 7.51 4.87
N LYS A 45 -6.98 6.28 4.52
CA LYS A 45 -8.36 5.96 4.14
C LYS A 45 -9.32 6.20 5.30
N GLN A 46 -8.96 5.79 6.52
CA GLN A 46 -9.80 6.05 7.69
C GLN A 46 -9.93 7.54 8.01
N MET A 47 -8.88 8.34 7.82
CA MET A 47 -8.95 9.79 7.98
C MET A 47 -9.92 10.40 6.96
N GLU A 48 -9.78 10.04 5.68
CA GLU A 48 -10.66 10.55 4.61
C GLU A 48 -12.13 10.12 4.82
N GLU A 49 -12.36 8.90 5.30
CA GLU A 49 -13.70 8.40 5.65
C GLU A 49 -14.31 9.15 6.84
N ALA A 50 -13.50 9.53 7.84
CA ALA A 50 -13.95 10.34 8.97
C ALA A 50 -14.24 11.80 8.58
N GLU A 51 -13.40 12.39 7.72
CA GLU A 51 -13.58 13.75 7.21
C GLU A 51 -14.80 13.86 6.29
N GLY A 52 -15.11 12.82 5.50
CA GLY A 52 -16.26 12.79 4.61
C GLY A 52 -17.62 12.54 5.29
N GLN A 53 -17.64 12.24 6.59
CA GLN A 53 -18.85 12.03 7.40
C GLN A 53 -19.23 13.26 8.25
N SER A 54 -18.48 14.37 8.10
CA SER A 54 -18.68 15.63 8.83
C SER A 54 -19.52 16.65 8.07
#